data_AF-A0A372JZN0-F1
#
_entry.id   AF-A0A372JZN0-F1
#
_cell.length_a   1.000
_cell.length_b   1.000
_cell.length_c   1.000
_cell.angle_alpha   90.00
_cell.angle_beta   90.00
_cell.angle_gamma   90.00
#
_symmetry.space_group_name_H-M   'P 1'
#
loop_
_entity.id
_entity.type
_entity.pdbx_description
1 polymer ?
#
loop_
_entity_poly.entity_id
_entity_poly.type
_entity_poly.pdbx_seq_one_letter_code
_entity_poly.pdbx_strand_id
1 'polypeptide(L)'
;MKLSRYAALATVVGALATSGQSAFAQTAQAPGVMTPAVTTANTGKTRAEVRAELIQAEQQGLLPGSKNDYPPSPREIAQNRAVYQARHQDEGSSMASE
;
A
#
# COMPACT_ATOMS: atom_id res chain seq x y z
N MET A 1 -23.83 5.29 24.63
CA MET A 1 -23.83 3.82 24.75
C MET A 1 -22.64 3.26 23.98
N LYS A 2 -21.76 2.59 24.74
CA LYS A 2 -20.67 1.65 24.40
C LYS A 2 -20.11 1.64 22.96
N LEU A 3 -18.88 2.14 22.83
CA LEU A 3 -17.94 1.87 21.73
C LEU A 3 -17.42 0.42 21.86
N SER A 4 -17.76 -0.45 20.92
CA SER A 4 -17.16 -1.79 20.84
C SER A 4 -16.14 -1.83 19.69
N ARG A 5 -14.86 -1.80 20.05
CA ARG A 5 -13.75 -2.14 19.16
C ARG A 5 -13.40 -3.62 19.36
N TYR A 6 -13.06 -4.27 18.25
CA TYR A 6 -12.37 -5.58 18.11
C TYR A 6 -13.20 -6.88 18.15
N ALA A 7 -13.36 -7.46 16.97
CA ALA A 7 -13.20 -8.89 16.67
C ALA A 7 -12.79 -8.95 15.19
N ALA A 8 -11.50 -8.91 14.83
CA ALA A 8 -10.59 -10.05 14.81
C ALA A 8 -11.28 -11.36 14.38
N LEU A 9 -11.43 -11.58 13.07
CA LEU A 9 -11.36 -12.91 12.45
C LEU A 9 -10.83 -12.75 11.02
N ALA A 10 -9.51 -12.75 10.91
CA ALA A 10 -8.80 -12.92 9.64
C ALA A 10 -8.76 -14.42 9.31
N THR A 11 -9.53 -14.85 8.33
CA THR A 11 -9.36 -16.16 7.68
C THR A 11 -8.57 -15.97 6.39
N VAL A 12 -7.24 -16.05 6.49
CA VAL A 12 -6.36 -16.28 5.35
C VAL A 12 -6.15 -17.80 5.24
N VAL A 13 -6.83 -18.42 4.27
CA VAL A 13 -6.45 -19.73 3.73
C VAL A 13 -6.35 -19.54 2.23
N GLY A 14 -5.13 -19.58 1.70
CA GLY A 14 -4.95 -19.44 0.26
C GLY A 14 -3.50 -19.46 -0.19
N ALA A 15 -3.13 -20.60 -0.77
CA ALA A 15 -2.01 -20.85 -1.66
C ALA A 15 -0.59 -20.90 -1.05
N LEU A 16 -0.15 -22.14 -0.80
CA LEU A 16 1.23 -22.53 -1.01
C LEU A 16 1.61 -22.22 -2.48
N ALA A 17 2.30 -21.11 -2.70
CA ALA A 17 3.10 -20.90 -3.88
C ALA A 17 4.56 -20.85 -3.44
N THR A 18 5.32 -21.85 -3.88
CA THR A 18 6.76 -21.96 -3.69
C THR A 18 7.46 -20.70 -4.22
N SER A 19 8.23 -20.03 -3.37
CA SER A 19 9.17 -19.00 -3.83
C SER A 19 10.42 -19.02 -2.97
N GLY A 20 11.46 -19.64 -3.53
CA GLY A 20 12.86 -19.27 -3.37
C GLY A 20 13.41 -19.20 -1.95
N GLN A 21 14.15 -20.23 -1.57
CA GLN A 21 15.15 -20.14 -0.50
C GLN A 21 16.03 -18.90 -0.74
N SER A 22 15.90 -17.88 0.09
CA SER A 22 16.87 -16.79 0.16
C SER A 22 18.16 -17.36 0.76
N ALA A 23 18.98 -17.94 -0.12
CA ALA A 23 20.38 -18.20 0.18
C ALA A 23 21.05 -16.84 0.38
N PHE A 24 21.11 -16.37 1.62
CA PHE A 24 22.08 -15.36 2.00
C PHE A 24 23.45 -16.00 1.79
N ALA A 25 23.95 -15.85 0.55
CA ALA A 25 25.24 -16.34 0.13
C ALA A 25 26.29 -15.70 1.02
N GLN A 26 26.94 -16.56 1.78
CA GLN A 26 28.13 -16.32 2.54
C GLN A 26 29.15 -15.60 1.63
N THR A 27 29.59 -14.43 2.06
CA THR A 27 30.66 -13.71 1.37
C THR A 27 31.99 -14.39 1.67
N ALA A 28 32.38 -15.34 0.83
CA ALA A 28 33.78 -15.71 0.64
C ALA A 28 34.13 -15.38 -0.81
N GLN A 29 34.66 -14.17 -1.01
CA GLN A 29 35.09 -13.67 -2.30
C GLN A 29 36.35 -14.44 -2.74
N ALA A 30 36.19 -15.33 -3.73
CA ALA A 30 37.30 -15.85 -4.53
C ALA A 30 37.42 -14.98 -5.80
N PRO A 31 38.62 -14.59 -6.24
CA PRO A 31 38.78 -13.78 -7.44
C PRO A 31 38.61 -14.66 -8.68
N GLY A 32 37.70 -14.29 -9.59
CA GLY A 32 37.74 -14.80 -10.97
C GLY A 32 36.48 -15.37 -11.60
N VAL A 33 35.27 -14.97 -11.21
CA VAL A 33 34.06 -15.31 -11.97
C VAL A 33 33.35 -14.02 -12.38
N MET A 34 33.39 -13.69 -13.67
CA MET A 34 32.48 -12.70 -14.27
C MET A 34 31.07 -13.28 -14.15
N THR A 35 30.34 -12.85 -13.11
CA THR A 35 28.90 -13.04 -13.05
C THR A 35 28.26 -12.12 -14.09
N PRO A 36 27.39 -12.63 -14.98
CA PRO A 36 26.64 -11.76 -15.87
C PRO A 36 25.78 -10.85 -14.99
N ALA A 37 26.01 -9.54 -15.12
CA ALA A 37 25.17 -8.55 -14.47
C ALA A 37 23.73 -8.75 -14.98
N VAL A 38 22.85 -9.28 -14.12
CA VAL A 38 21.41 -9.30 -14.37
C VAL A 38 20.97 -7.84 -14.34
N THR A 39 20.90 -7.23 -15.52
CA THR A 39 20.23 -5.94 -15.69
C THR A 39 18.74 -6.18 -15.54
N THR A 40 18.24 -6.16 -14.30
CA THR A 40 16.81 -5.99 -14.07
C THR A 40 16.44 -4.66 -14.71
N ALA A 41 15.82 -4.72 -15.88
CA ALA A 41 15.17 -3.58 -16.48
C ALA A 41 14.09 -3.12 -15.50
N ASN A 42 14.46 -2.19 -14.62
CA ASN A 42 13.52 -1.49 -13.76
C ASN A 42 12.71 -0.56 -14.68
N THR A 43 11.74 -1.13 -15.38
CA THR A 43 10.65 -0.37 -15.98
C THR A 43 9.89 0.23 -14.81
N GLY A 44 10.25 1.45 -14.42
CA GLY A 44 9.56 2.16 -13.35
C GLY A 44 8.06 2.27 -13.63
N LYS A 45 7.26 2.45 -12.58
CA LYS A 45 5.81 2.59 -12.70
C LYS A 45 5.44 3.65 -13.72
N THR A 46 4.50 3.32 -14.59
CA THR A 46 3.88 4.27 -15.49
C THR A 46 3.11 5.33 -14.70
N ARG A 47 2.90 6.50 -15.31
CA ARG A 47 2.11 7.57 -14.68
C ARG A 47 0.67 7.12 -14.36
N ALA A 48 0.12 6.22 -15.16
CA ALA A 48 -1.22 5.67 -14.94
C ALA A 48 -1.26 4.80 -13.67
N GLU A 49 -0.26 3.95 -13.49
CA GLU A 49 -0.13 3.11 -12.28
C GLU A 49 0.08 3.96 -11.03
N VAL A 50 0.95 4.97 -11.10
CA VAL A 50 1.16 5.90 -9.96
C VAL A 50 -0.13 6.61 -9.58
N ARG A 51 -0.93 7.05 -10.54
CA ARG A 51 -2.24 7.67 -10.25
C ARG A 51 -3.21 6.69 -9.61
N ALA A 52 -3.27 5.45 -10.10
CA ALA A 52 -4.12 4.43 -9.49
C ALA A 52 -3.73 4.16 -8.04
N GLU A 53 -2.44 4.08 -7.74
CA GLU A 53 -1.96 3.91 -6.36
C GLU A 53 -2.24 5.12 -5.47
N LEU A 54 -2.13 6.34 -5.99
CA LEU A 54 -2.46 7.54 -5.24
C LEU A 54 -3.95 7.58 -4.86
N ILE A 55 -4.84 7.21 -5.78
CA ILE A 55 -6.28 7.08 -5.51
C ILE A 55 -6.53 6.04 -4.42
N GLN A 56 -5.87 4.88 -4.50
CA GLN A 56 -5.96 3.85 -3.46
C GLN A 56 -5.45 4.36 -2.10
N ALA A 57 -4.33 5.07 -2.07
CA ALA A 57 -3.77 5.63 -0.84
C ALA A 57 -4.71 6.67 -0.21
N GLU A 58 -5.39 7.48 -1.03
CA GLU A 58 -6.40 8.43 -0.57
C GLU A 58 -7.59 7.72 0.08
N GLN A 59 -8.12 6.69 -0.59
CA GLN A 59 -9.19 5.84 -0.05
C GLN A 59 -8.82 5.18 1.29
N GLN A 60 -7.56 4.77 1.42
CA GLN A 60 -7.06 4.14 2.65
C GLN A 60 -6.84 5.14 3.79
N GLY A 61 -6.76 6.44 3.48
CA GLY A 61 -6.43 7.52 4.42
C GLY A 61 -4.93 7.67 4.67
N LEU A 62 -4.07 7.13 3.80
CA LEU A 62 -2.62 7.09 3.99
C LEU A 62 -1.90 8.36 3.52
N LEU A 63 -2.58 9.26 2.81
CA LEU A 63 -2.01 10.53 2.40
C LEU A 63 -1.97 11.50 3.60
N PRO A 64 -0.79 11.95 4.04
CA PRO A 64 -0.69 12.93 5.12
C PRO A 64 -1.11 14.32 4.64
N GLY A 65 -1.64 15.15 5.55
CA GLY A 65 -2.02 16.53 5.21
C GLY A 65 -0.82 17.45 4.95
N SER A 66 0.35 17.09 5.49
CA SER A 66 1.61 17.82 5.36
C SER A 66 2.69 16.92 4.79
N LYS A 67 3.59 17.50 3.99
CA LYS A 67 4.71 16.77 3.33
C LYS A 67 5.75 16.24 4.32
N ASN A 68 5.75 16.74 5.55
CA ASN A 68 6.74 16.41 6.57
C ASN A 68 6.21 15.41 7.62
N ASP A 69 4.91 15.13 7.63
CA ASP A 69 4.26 14.24 8.59
C ASP A 69 4.10 12.83 8.01
N TYR A 70 5.23 12.26 7.58
CA TYR A 70 5.27 10.90 7.05
C TYR A 70 6.11 9.98 7.95
N PRO A 71 5.57 8.83 8.39
CA PRO A 71 4.24 8.28 8.08
C PRO A 71 3.11 8.90 8.95
N PRO A 72 1.87 9.00 8.44
CA PRO A 72 0.75 9.53 9.20
C PRO A 72 0.41 8.65 10.41
N SER A 73 -0.05 9.27 11.49
CA SER A 73 -0.46 8.53 12.68
C SER A 73 -1.73 7.70 12.43
N PRO A 74 -1.98 6.60 13.16
CA PRO A 74 -3.21 5.82 13.02
C PRO A 74 -4.50 6.63 13.25
N ARG A 75 -4.44 7.68 14.08
CA ARG A 75 -5.57 8.59 14.30
C ARG A 75 -5.84 9.43 13.06
N GLU A 76 -4.78 9.94 12.45
CA GLU A 76 -4.86 10.75 11.23
C GLU A 76 -5.35 9.91 10.05
N ILE A 77 -4.89 8.67 9.91
CA ILE A 77 -5.40 7.73 8.89
C ILE A 77 -6.92 7.52 9.03
N ALA A 78 -7.40 7.32 10.26
CA ALA A 78 -8.83 7.15 10.51
C ALA A 78 -9.64 8.42 10.17
N GLN A 79 -9.09 9.59 10.49
CA GLN A 79 -9.70 10.88 10.15
C GLN A 79 -9.74 11.11 8.65
N ASN A 80 -8.63 10.91 7.94
CA ASN A 80 -8.54 11.08 6.49
C ASN A 80 -9.52 10.19 5.76
N ARG A 81 -9.66 8.93 6.21
CA ARG A 81 -10.66 8.00 5.67
C ARG A 81 -12.09 8.50 5.90
N ALA A 82 -12.40 9.03 7.07
CA ALA A 82 -13.73 9.57 7.35
C ALA A 82 -14.05 10.80 6.46
N VAL A 83 -13.06 11.68 6.26
CA VAL A 83 -13.19 12.83 5.36
C VAL A 83 -13.40 12.39 3.92
N TYR A 84 -12.65 11.40 3.43
CA TYR A 84 -12.83 10.82 2.11
C TYR A 84 -14.25 10.27 1.92
N GLN A 85 -14.74 9.51 2.89
CA GLN A 85 -16.09 8.93 2.84
C GLN A 85 -17.17 10.01 2.80
N ALA A 86 -17.07 11.07 3.60
CA ALA A 86 -18.04 12.16 3.62
C ALA A 86 -18.14 12.85 2.24
N ARG A 87 -16.99 13.16 1.63
CA ARG A 87 -16.94 13.81 0.30
C ARG A 87 -17.66 12.98 -0.78
N HIS A 88 -17.46 11.66 -0.78
CA HIS A 88 -18.09 10.80 -1.79
C HIS A 88 -19.56 10.45 -1.49
N GLN A 89 -20.01 10.58 -0.24
CA GLN A 89 -21.43 10.43 0.09
C GLN A 89 -22.25 11.62 -0.43
N ASP A 90 -21.70 12.83 -0.33
CA ASP A 90 -22.34 14.04 -0.83
C ASP A 90 -22.48 13.99 -2.37
N GLU A 91 -21.43 13.53 -3.07
CA GLU A 91 -21.46 13.33 -4.52
C GLU A 91 -22.51 12.28 -4.94
N GLY A 92 -22.60 11.15 -4.24
CA GLY A 92 -23.60 10.11 -4.54
C GLY A 92 -25.03 10.60 -4.34
N SER A 93 -25.26 11.48 -3.37
CA SER A 93 -26.58 12.05 -3.06
C SER A 93 -27.00 13.11 -4.10
N SER A 94 -26.04 13.90 -4.58
CA SER A 94 -26.28 14.89 -5.66
C SER A 94 -26.63 14.21 -6.98
N MET A 95 -25.97 13.10 -7.32
CA MET A 95 -26.20 12.40 -8.60
C MET A 95 -27.50 11.58 -8.62
N ALA A 96 -28.05 11.23 -7.44
CA ALA A 96 -29.31 10.50 -7.33
C ALA A 96 -30.56 11.38 -7.44
N SER A 97 -30.39 12.71 -7.43
CA SER A 97 -31.47 13.69 -7.36
C SER A 97 -31.78 14.38 -8.70
N GLU A 98 -31.14 13.94 -9.79
CA GLU A 98 -31.28 14.48 -11.15
C GLU A 98 -31.84 13.42 -12.11
#